data_AF-A0A229FVN8-F1
#
_entry.id   AF-A0A229FVN8-F1
#
_cell.length_a   1.000
_cell.length_b   1.000
_cell.length_c   1.000
_cell.angle_alpha   90.00
_cell.angle_beta   90.00
_cell.angle_gamma   90.00
#
_symmetry.space_group_name_H-M   'P 1'
#
loop_
_entity.id
_entity.type
_entity.pdbx_description
1 polymer ?
#
loop_
_entity_poly.entity_id
_entity_poly.type
_entity_poly.pdbx_seq_one_letter_code
_entity_poly.pdbx_strand_id
1 'polypeptide(L)'
;MPNKFWHQLTEIQLDAKKTIQSLLVLMMGTCFSLTVLADAKPTPREEMNQDYKNRGIGGKRYEIDRSPIGSFDYYMERLDATKKKLKITKEQQDLWADYEKSLIALFTDIKRAKARLGGATAVQQIGQVLGVTQNRYAGMEQIHDSAKKLYESFSDSQKKTADEFLITTVPNFD
;
A
#
# COMPACT_ATOMS: atom_id res chain seq x y z
N MET A 1 -58.37 -44.23 42.27
CA MET A 1 -57.37 -44.22 41.17
C MET A 1 -56.46 -43.02 41.39
N PRO A 2 -55.17 -43.21 41.72
CA PRO A 2 -54.27 -42.12 42.06
C PRO A 2 -53.79 -41.36 40.81
N ASN A 3 -53.87 -40.03 40.88
CA ASN A 3 -53.61 -39.08 39.81
C ASN A 3 -52.14 -39.13 39.34
N LYS A 4 -51.93 -39.60 38.10
CA LYS A 4 -50.65 -39.63 37.37
C LYS A 4 -49.97 -38.25 37.24
N PHE A 5 -50.72 -37.16 37.47
CA PHE A 5 -50.25 -35.79 37.34
C PHE A 5 -49.19 -35.40 38.38
N TRP A 6 -49.31 -35.90 39.62
CA TRP A 6 -48.38 -35.54 40.70
C TRP A 6 -47.02 -36.24 40.58
N HIS A 7 -46.97 -37.46 40.00
CA HIS A 7 -45.72 -38.16 39.75
C HIS A 7 -44.88 -37.49 38.64
N GLN A 8 -45.55 -36.99 37.59
CA GLN A 8 -44.88 -36.34 36.46
C GLN A 8 -44.22 -35.00 36.88
N LEU A 9 -44.85 -34.26 37.80
CA LEU A 9 -44.28 -33.02 38.33
C LEU A 9 -43.06 -33.26 39.22
N THR A 10 -43.02 -34.37 39.98
CA THR A 10 -41.86 -34.71 40.81
C THR A 10 -40.66 -35.16 39.98
N GLU A 11 -40.87 -35.88 38.88
CA GLU A 11 -39.78 -36.28 37.97
C GLU A 11 -39.15 -35.08 37.26
N ILE A 12 -39.97 -34.13 36.77
CA ILE A 12 -39.49 -32.91 36.09
C ILE A 12 -38.65 -32.04 37.03
N GLN A 13 -39.04 -31.92 38.30
CA GLN A 13 -38.29 -31.13 39.30
C GLN A 13 -36.96 -31.78 39.70
N LEU A 14 -36.90 -33.12 39.72
CA LEU A 14 -35.69 -33.85 40.06
C LEU A 14 -34.66 -33.79 38.91
N ASP A 15 -35.13 -33.84 37.66
CA ASP A 15 -34.28 -33.81 36.46
C ASP A 15 -33.69 -32.41 36.23
N ALA A 16 -34.46 -31.36 36.52
CA ALA A 16 -34.00 -29.97 36.48
C ALA A 16 -32.87 -29.69 37.48
N LYS A 17 -32.91 -30.26 38.69
CA LYS A 17 -31.83 -30.10 39.68
C LYS A 17 -30.54 -30.80 39.26
N LYS A 18 -30.63 -32.00 38.66
CA LYS A 18 -29.45 -32.74 38.16
C LYS A 18 -28.80 -32.05 36.96
N THR A 19 -29.60 -31.50 36.06
CA THR A 19 -29.07 -30.74 34.91
C THR A 19 -28.39 -29.44 35.34
N ILE A 20 -28.92 -28.72 36.32
CA ILE A 20 -28.29 -27.49 36.84
C ILE A 20 -26.99 -27.79 37.60
N GLN A 21 -26.93 -28.88 38.39
CA GLN A 21 -25.68 -29.30 39.06
C GLN A 21 -24.61 -29.75 38.06
N SER A 22 -24.99 -30.44 36.99
CA SER A 22 -24.05 -30.88 35.95
C SER A 22 -23.45 -29.70 35.17
N LEU A 23 -24.24 -28.64 34.91
CA LEU A 23 -23.77 -27.42 34.26
C LEU A 23 -22.79 -26.61 35.11
N LEU A 24 -22.95 -26.58 36.43
CA LEU A 24 -22.02 -25.89 37.34
C LEU A 24 -20.66 -26.59 37.47
N VAL A 25 -20.64 -27.93 37.42
CA VAL A 25 -19.38 -28.70 37.44
C VAL A 25 -18.62 -28.57 36.10
N LEU A 26 -19.34 -28.47 34.98
CA LEU A 26 -18.72 -28.24 33.67
C LEU A 26 -18.12 -26.82 33.52
N MET A 27 -18.74 -25.81 34.15
CA MET A 27 -18.26 -24.42 34.13
C MET A 27 -17.10 -24.18 35.11
N MET A 28 -17.00 -24.93 36.22
CA MET A 28 -15.84 -24.82 37.12
C MET A 28 -14.63 -25.69 36.70
N GLY A 29 -14.84 -26.75 35.89
CA GLY A 29 -13.76 -27.57 35.33
C GLY A 29 -13.02 -26.94 34.14
N THR A 30 -13.62 -25.95 33.48
CA THR A 30 -13.00 -25.24 32.33
C THR A 30 -12.27 -23.96 32.73
N CYS A 31 -12.49 -23.44 33.94
CA CYS A 31 -11.81 -22.24 34.44
C CYS A 31 -10.43 -22.50 35.07
N PHE A 32 -10.03 -23.75 35.32
CA PHE A 32 -8.72 -24.07 35.91
C PHE A 32 -7.67 -24.59 34.92
N SER A 33 -7.95 -24.60 33.61
CA SER A 33 -6.98 -25.02 32.58
C SER A 33 -6.59 -23.91 31.60
N LEU A 34 -7.02 -22.66 31.81
CA LEU A 34 -6.76 -21.56 30.86
C LEU A 34 -5.89 -20.41 31.40
N THR A 35 -5.43 -20.48 32.65
CA THR A 35 -4.52 -19.46 33.21
C THR A 35 -3.05 -19.90 33.31
N VAL A 36 -2.71 -21.16 33.04
CA VAL A 36 -1.31 -21.63 33.04
C VAL A 36 -0.57 -21.36 31.71
N LEU A 37 -1.26 -20.84 30.69
CA LEU A 37 -0.66 -20.46 29.39
C LEU A 37 -0.65 -18.96 29.13
N ALA A 38 -1.03 -18.13 30.11
CA ALA A 38 -1.06 -16.67 29.96
C ALA A 38 0.32 -16.00 30.13
N ASP A 39 1.35 -16.73 30.56
CA ASP A 39 2.72 -16.22 30.77
C ASP A 39 3.79 -17.01 30.00
N ALA A 40 3.39 -17.75 28.96
CA ALA A 40 4.34 -18.38 28.05
C ALA A 40 4.80 -17.34 27.02
N LYS A 41 6.09 -17.00 27.06
CA LYS A 41 6.75 -16.23 26.01
C LYS A 41 6.47 -16.93 24.66
N PRO A 42 6.03 -16.21 23.61
CA PRO A 42 5.60 -16.82 22.36
C PRO A 42 6.70 -17.73 21.81
N THR A 43 6.32 -18.91 21.32
CA THR A 43 7.29 -19.80 20.69
C THR A 43 7.88 -19.11 19.44
N PRO A 44 9.10 -19.45 18.99
CA PRO A 44 9.69 -18.84 17.79
C PRO A 44 8.80 -18.94 16.54
N ARG A 45 7.97 -19.99 16.46
CA ARG A 45 6.98 -20.17 15.38
C ARG A 45 5.78 -19.23 15.52
N GLU A 46 5.36 -18.94 16.73
CA GLU A 46 4.28 -17.98 17.02
C GLU A 46 4.75 -16.54 16.92
N GLU A 47 6.00 -16.23 17.29
CA GLU A 47 6.65 -14.95 17.00
C GLU A 47 6.72 -14.72 15.50
N MET A 48 7.14 -15.73 14.73
CA MET A 48 7.19 -15.65 13.28
C MET A 48 5.79 -15.50 12.66
N ASN A 49 4.78 -16.22 13.15
CA ASN A 49 3.39 -16.07 12.68
C ASN A 49 2.77 -14.72 13.08
N GLN A 50 3.13 -14.16 14.24
CA GLN A 50 2.74 -12.82 14.64
C GLN A 50 3.45 -11.76 13.80
N ASP A 51 4.72 -11.97 13.48
CA ASP A 51 5.49 -11.13 12.57
C ASP A 51 4.91 -11.14 11.15
N TYR A 52 4.50 -12.30 10.63
CA TYR A 52 3.74 -12.40 9.38
C TYR A 52 2.36 -11.73 9.46
N LYS A 53 1.66 -11.80 10.60
CA LYS A 53 0.39 -11.07 10.80
C LYS A 53 0.60 -9.55 10.94
N ASN A 54 1.71 -9.12 11.52
CA ASN A 54 2.08 -7.72 11.68
C ASN A 54 2.64 -7.11 10.38
N ARG A 55 3.27 -7.91 9.51
CA ARG A 55 3.71 -7.51 8.16
C ARG A 55 2.62 -7.72 7.10
N GLY A 56 1.63 -8.56 7.38
CA GLY A 56 0.42 -8.75 6.60
C GLY A 56 -0.52 -7.56 6.73
N ILE A 57 -1.49 -7.49 5.81
CA ILE A 57 -2.42 -6.37 5.57
C ILE A 57 -3.16 -5.95 6.85
N GLY A 58 -2.54 -5.12 7.71
CA GLY A 58 -3.19 -4.58 8.91
C GLY A 58 -2.34 -4.39 10.17
N GLY A 59 -1.10 -4.88 10.26
CA GLY A 59 -0.21 -4.51 11.38
C GLY A 59 0.30 -3.09 11.23
N LYS A 60 0.60 -2.41 12.37
CA LYS A 60 1.04 -1.00 12.42
C LYS A 60 1.97 -0.74 11.25
N ARG A 61 1.42 -0.13 10.21
CA ARG A 61 2.22 0.53 9.21
C ARG A 61 3.10 1.40 10.09
N TYR A 62 4.41 1.21 10.02
CA TYR A 62 5.22 2.41 9.95
C TYR A 62 4.43 3.25 8.95
N GLU A 63 3.75 4.29 9.42
CA GLU A 63 3.52 5.43 8.58
C GLU A 63 4.94 5.90 8.26
N ILE A 64 5.62 5.17 7.35
CA ILE A 64 5.93 5.74 6.07
C ILE A 64 4.62 6.43 5.74
N ASP A 65 4.53 7.71 6.13
CA ASP A 65 3.73 8.67 5.41
C ASP A 65 3.87 8.18 3.98
N ARG A 66 2.83 7.52 3.46
CA ARG A 66 2.82 7.15 2.06
C ARG A 66 2.64 8.49 1.42
N SER A 67 3.71 9.29 1.43
CA SER A 67 3.83 10.57 0.81
C SER A 67 3.46 10.19 -0.61
N PRO A 68 2.23 10.53 -1.01
CA PRO A 68 1.55 9.87 -2.09
C PRO A 68 2.49 10.04 -3.25
N ILE A 69 3.07 8.97 -3.83
CA ILE A 69 3.95 8.98 -5.02
C ILE A 69 4.02 10.40 -5.54
N GLY A 70 5.00 11.21 -5.09
CA GLY A 70 4.85 12.67 -4.85
C GLY A 70 3.65 13.29 -5.56
N SER A 71 2.69 13.91 -4.86
CA SER A 71 1.52 14.50 -5.53
C SER A 71 1.96 15.27 -6.78
N PHE A 72 1.14 15.32 -7.83
CA PHE A 72 1.54 16.02 -9.06
C PHE A 72 2.09 17.42 -8.74
N ASP A 73 1.49 18.09 -7.76
CA ASP A 73 1.92 19.38 -7.23
C ASP A 73 3.34 19.35 -6.65
N TYR A 74 3.71 18.32 -5.89
CA TYR A 74 5.07 18.11 -5.38
C TYR A 74 6.11 18.01 -6.52
N TYR A 75 5.80 17.28 -7.59
CA TYR A 75 6.73 17.19 -8.72
C TYR A 75 6.82 18.50 -9.51
N MET A 76 5.70 19.20 -9.67
CA MET A 76 5.71 20.53 -10.31
C MET A 76 6.53 21.54 -9.48
N GLU A 77 6.44 21.49 -8.15
CA GLU A 77 7.27 22.32 -7.27
C GLU A 77 8.76 21.98 -7.42
N ARG A 78 9.13 20.70 -7.45
CA ARG A 78 10.52 20.27 -7.70
C ARG A 78 11.03 20.70 -9.07
N LEU A 79 10.17 20.62 -10.08
CA LEU A 79 10.51 21.02 -11.45
C LEU A 79 10.78 22.52 -11.53
N ASP A 80 9.90 23.34 -10.93
CA ASP A 80 10.08 24.80 -10.85
C ASP A 80 11.33 25.19 -10.03
N ALA A 81 11.57 24.53 -8.90
CA ALA A 81 12.77 24.74 -8.10
C ALA A 81 14.06 24.39 -8.89
N THR A 82 14.01 23.31 -9.67
CA THR A 82 15.13 22.89 -10.53
C THR A 82 15.37 23.90 -11.66
N LYS A 83 14.30 24.38 -12.30
CA LYS A 83 14.38 25.46 -13.31
C LYS A 83 15.11 26.69 -12.78
N LYS A 84 14.73 27.12 -11.57
CA LYS A 84 15.33 28.28 -10.88
C LYS A 84 16.81 28.05 -10.56
N LYS A 85 17.17 26.87 -10.04
CA LYS A 85 18.56 26.51 -9.73
C LYS A 85 19.46 26.48 -10.98
N LEU A 86 18.93 25.94 -12.08
CA LEU A 86 19.65 25.88 -13.37
C LEU A 86 19.77 27.23 -14.06
N LYS A 87 19.03 28.24 -13.61
CA LYS A 87 19.03 29.60 -14.19
C LYS A 87 18.83 29.54 -15.71
N ILE A 88 17.81 28.79 -16.14
CA ILE A 88 17.48 28.57 -17.55
C ILE A 88 17.46 29.90 -18.30
N THR A 89 18.30 30.03 -19.32
CA THR A 89 18.39 31.27 -20.13
C THR A 89 17.22 31.37 -21.10
N LYS A 90 17.13 32.50 -21.81
CA LYS A 90 16.07 32.70 -22.81
C LYS A 90 16.20 31.70 -23.96
N GLU A 91 17.41 31.41 -24.39
CA GLU A 91 17.75 30.48 -25.48
C GLU A 91 17.44 29.02 -25.09
N GLN A 92 17.43 28.72 -23.79
CA GLN A 92 17.15 27.38 -23.25
C GLN A 92 15.66 27.17 -22.91
N GLN A 93 14.80 28.19 -23.00
CA GLN A 93 13.38 28.07 -22.59
C GLN A 93 12.62 27.02 -23.40
N ASP A 94 12.84 26.96 -24.71
CA ASP A 94 12.11 26.01 -25.56
C ASP A 94 12.53 24.56 -25.24
N LEU A 95 13.83 24.32 -25.05
CA LEU A 95 14.36 23.01 -24.63
C LEU A 95 13.86 22.62 -23.24
N TRP A 96 13.75 23.58 -22.32
CA TRP A 96 13.16 23.36 -21.01
C TRP A 96 11.67 22.99 -21.12
N ALA A 97 10.90 23.71 -21.94
CA ALA A 97 9.48 23.47 -22.13
C ALA A 97 9.21 22.07 -22.72
N ASP A 98 10.05 21.60 -23.65
CA ASP A 98 9.97 20.24 -24.19
C ASP A 98 10.22 19.17 -23.10
N TYR A 99 11.20 19.39 -22.23
CA TYR A 99 11.50 18.51 -21.11
C TYR A 99 10.37 18.51 -20.06
N GLU A 100 9.85 19.68 -19.70
CA GLU A 100 8.71 19.80 -18.79
C GLU A 100 7.46 19.12 -19.34
N LYS A 101 7.19 19.27 -20.64
CA LYS A 101 6.08 18.63 -21.32
C LYS A 101 6.17 17.10 -21.27
N SER A 102 7.35 16.52 -21.46
CA SER A 102 7.54 15.06 -21.42
C SER A 102 7.27 14.49 -20.01
N LEU A 103 7.72 15.19 -18.96
CA LEU A 103 7.41 14.84 -17.57
C LEU A 103 5.90 14.89 -17.30
N ILE A 104 5.22 15.99 -17.69
CA ILE A 104 3.77 16.15 -17.48
C ILE A 104 2.97 15.07 -18.23
N ALA A 105 3.40 14.70 -19.44
CA ALA A 105 2.77 13.64 -20.22
C ALA A 105 2.84 12.30 -19.47
N LEU A 106 4.02 11.93 -18.97
CA LEU A 106 4.20 10.71 -18.16
C LEU A 106 3.33 10.74 -16.90
N PHE A 107 3.28 11.86 -16.16
CA PHE A 107 2.42 12.00 -14.99
C PHE A 107 0.94 11.77 -15.31
N THR A 108 0.48 12.36 -16.41
CA THR A 108 -0.90 12.23 -16.87
C THR A 108 -1.22 10.77 -17.19
N ASP A 109 -0.28 10.07 -17.83
CA ASP A 109 -0.45 8.65 -18.16
C ASP A 109 -0.43 7.74 -16.93
N ILE A 110 0.42 8.01 -15.93
CA ILE A 110 0.40 7.29 -14.66
C ILE A 110 -0.95 7.45 -13.95
N LYS A 111 -1.47 8.69 -13.87
CA LYS A 111 -2.78 8.98 -13.27
C LYS A 111 -3.90 8.23 -14.00
N ARG A 112 -3.86 8.25 -15.34
CA ARG A 112 -4.86 7.59 -16.17
C ARG A 112 -4.80 6.07 -16.10
N ALA A 113 -3.60 5.50 -15.99
CA ALA A 113 -3.38 4.06 -15.84
C ALA A 113 -4.01 3.53 -14.54
N LYS A 114 -3.88 4.25 -13.42
CA LYS A 114 -4.52 3.89 -12.15
C LYS A 114 -6.04 3.78 -12.25
N ALA A 115 -6.67 4.62 -13.09
CA ALA A 115 -8.11 4.61 -13.29
C ALA A 115 -8.61 3.48 -14.22
N ARG A 116 -7.71 2.81 -14.96
CA ARG A 116 -8.05 1.88 -16.04
C ARG A 116 -7.93 0.40 -15.69
N LEU A 117 -7.41 0.05 -14.52
CA LEU A 117 -7.30 -1.35 -14.10
C LEU A 117 -8.71 -1.93 -13.93
N GLY A 118 -9.13 -2.78 -14.88
CA GLY A 118 -10.45 -3.40 -14.89
C GLY A 118 -10.60 -4.38 -16.05
N GLY A 119 -11.36 -5.44 -15.89
CA GLY A 119 -11.51 -6.43 -16.96
C GLY A 119 -12.16 -7.70 -16.44
N ALA A 120 -12.93 -8.38 -17.29
CA ALA A 120 -13.69 -9.55 -16.88
C ALA A 120 -12.80 -10.79 -16.69
N THR A 121 -11.62 -10.82 -17.32
CA THR A 121 -10.70 -11.98 -17.26
C THR A 121 -9.28 -11.59 -16.85
N ALA A 122 -8.55 -12.55 -16.30
CA ALA A 122 -7.15 -12.37 -15.94
C ALA A 122 -6.27 -12.01 -17.16
N VAL A 123 -6.52 -12.58 -18.33
CA VAL A 123 -5.77 -12.26 -19.57
C VAL A 123 -5.94 -10.80 -19.97
N GLN A 124 -7.17 -10.26 -19.87
CA GLN A 124 -7.42 -8.85 -20.15
C GLN A 124 -6.72 -7.92 -19.15
N GLN A 125 -6.74 -8.28 -17.87
CA GLN A 125 -6.05 -7.52 -16.82
C GLN A 125 -4.53 -7.53 -17.03
N ILE A 126 -3.95 -8.69 -17.38
CA ILE A 126 -2.52 -8.81 -17.73
C ILE A 126 -2.18 -7.96 -18.95
N GLY A 127 -3.02 -7.98 -20.00
CA GLY A 127 -2.83 -7.16 -21.19
C GLY A 127 -2.84 -5.64 -20.88
N GLN A 128 -3.68 -5.20 -19.94
CA GLN A 128 -3.68 -3.80 -19.49
C GLN A 128 -2.41 -3.44 -18.73
N VAL A 129 -1.95 -4.31 -17.83
CA VAL A 129 -0.69 -4.10 -17.12
C VAL A 129 0.48 -4.00 -18.10
N LEU A 130 0.51 -4.87 -19.13
CA LEU A 130 1.50 -4.81 -20.21
C LEU A 130 1.44 -3.46 -20.94
N GLY A 131 0.25 -3.03 -21.38
CA GLY A 131 0.09 -1.75 -22.08
C GLY A 131 0.49 -0.54 -21.22
N VAL A 132 0.15 -0.54 -19.94
CA VAL A 132 0.59 0.51 -18.99
C VAL A 132 2.12 0.54 -18.89
N THR A 133 2.75 -0.62 -18.81
CA THR A 133 4.21 -0.74 -18.71
C THR A 133 4.90 -0.23 -19.96
N GLN A 134 4.40 -0.59 -21.14
CA GLN A 134 4.91 -0.12 -22.43
C GLN A 134 4.79 1.40 -22.57
N ASN A 135 3.65 1.98 -22.18
CA ASN A 135 3.46 3.44 -22.23
C ASN A 135 4.42 4.18 -21.28
N ARG A 136 4.69 3.63 -20.08
CA ARG A 136 5.67 4.21 -19.15
C ARG A 136 7.08 4.18 -19.75
N TYR A 137 7.46 3.08 -20.37
CA TYR A 137 8.75 2.94 -21.03
C TYR A 137 8.91 3.99 -22.15
N ALA A 138 7.91 4.13 -23.03
CA ALA A 138 7.92 5.16 -24.07
C ALA A 138 7.99 6.59 -23.50
N GLY A 139 7.28 6.86 -22.40
CA GLY A 139 7.36 8.16 -21.72
C GLY A 139 8.75 8.44 -21.13
N MET A 140 9.44 7.41 -20.61
CA MET A 140 10.81 7.54 -20.11
C MET A 140 11.81 7.78 -21.24
N GLU A 141 11.64 7.17 -22.41
CA GLU A 141 12.46 7.46 -23.59
C GLU A 141 12.32 8.94 -24.01
N GLN A 142 11.09 9.46 -24.03
CA GLN A 142 10.84 10.88 -24.33
C GLN A 142 11.48 11.83 -23.30
N ILE A 143 11.42 11.48 -22.01
CA ILE A 143 12.10 12.25 -20.95
C ILE A 143 13.61 12.22 -21.15
N HIS A 144 14.19 11.06 -21.43
CA HIS A 144 15.63 10.93 -21.68
C HIS A 144 16.07 11.77 -22.88
N ASP A 145 15.35 11.68 -24.01
CA ASP A 145 15.70 12.40 -25.23
C ASP A 145 15.59 13.93 -25.07
N SER A 146 14.54 14.41 -24.41
CA SER A 146 14.38 15.83 -24.10
C SER A 146 15.41 16.33 -23.07
N ALA A 147 15.68 15.54 -22.03
CA ALA A 147 16.71 15.84 -21.03
C ALA A 147 18.11 15.93 -21.66
N LYS A 148 18.44 15.00 -22.57
CA LYS A 148 19.73 14.99 -23.26
C LYS A 148 19.94 16.26 -24.08
N LYS A 149 18.97 16.64 -24.90
CA LYS A 149 19.03 17.88 -25.70
C LYS A 149 19.19 19.12 -24.82
N LEU A 150 18.43 19.19 -23.72
CA LEU A 150 18.53 20.27 -22.75
C LEU A 150 19.93 20.30 -22.10
N TYR A 151 20.44 19.14 -21.67
CA TYR A 151 21.74 19.02 -21.02
C TYR A 151 22.91 19.39 -21.93
N GLU A 152 22.82 19.05 -23.22
CA GLU A 152 23.81 19.45 -24.23
C GLU A 152 23.90 20.98 -24.40
N SER A 153 22.80 21.70 -24.14
CA SER A 153 22.77 23.18 -24.20
C SER A 153 23.32 23.87 -22.95
N PHE A 154 23.60 23.12 -21.88
CA PHE A 154 24.06 23.69 -20.61
C PHE A 154 25.56 24.03 -20.63
N SER A 155 25.90 25.13 -19.96
CA SER A 155 27.29 25.42 -19.57
C SER A 155 27.82 24.41 -18.55
N ASP A 156 29.12 24.33 -18.36
CA ASP A 156 29.73 23.39 -17.39
C ASP A 156 29.24 23.59 -15.95
N SER A 157 28.95 24.84 -15.58
CA SER A 157 28.37 25.17 -14.27
C SER A 157 26.93 24.67 -14.13
N GLN A 158 26.13 24.83 -15.19
CA GLN A 158 24.76 24.31 -15.24
C GLN A 158 24.74 22.78 -15.24
N LYS A 159 25.66 22.12 -15.95
CA LYS A 159 25.78 20.65 -15.98
C LYS A 159 26.00 20.06 -14.60
N LYS A 160 26.93 20.62 -13.80
CA LYS A 160 27.12 20.22 -12.39
C LYS A 160 25.84 20.32 -11.57
N THR A 161 25.08 21.40 -11.76
CA THR A 161 23.77 21.57 -11.09
C THR A 161 22.74 20.56 -11.61
N ALA A 162 22.74 20.29 -12.91
CA ALA A 162 21.82 19.35 -13.54
C ALA A 162 22.07 17.91 -13.08
N ASP A 163 23.33 17.50 -12.93
CA ASP A 163 23.72 16.18 -12.44
C ASP A 163 23.13 15.89 -11.05
N GLU A 164 23.01 16.93 -10.21
CA GLU A 164 22.43 16.82 -8.86
C GLU A 164 20.90 16.87 -8.86
N PHE A 165 20.28 17.76 -9.65
CA PHE A 165 18.87 18.11 -9.50
C PHE A 165 17.96 17.52 -10.57
N LEU A 166 18.43 17.33 -11.80
CA LEU A 166 17.59 16.96 -12.95
C LEU A 166 17.04 15.53 -12.82
N ILE A 167 17.82 14.60 -12.27
CA ILE A 167 17.33 13.24 -12.00
C ILE A 167 16.17 13.24 -10.98
N THR A 168 16.13 14.25 -10.13
CA THR A 168 15.19 14.29 -9.01
C THR A 168 13.80 14.83 -9.38
N THR A 169 13.62 15.29 -10.62
CA THR A 169 12.32 15.69 -11.18
C THR A 169 11.62 14.52 -11.87
N VAL A 170 12.34 13.43 -12.13
CA VAL A 170 11.80 12.24 -12.79
C VAL A 170 10.99 11.42 -11.78
N PRO A 171 9.71 11.11 -12.05
CA PRO A 171 8.91 10.30 -11.15
C PRO A 171 9.45 8.87 -11.00
N ASN A 172 9.45 8.36 -9.77
CA ASN A 172 9.64 6.94 -9.51
C ASN A 172 8.35 6.15 -9.78
N PHE A 173 8.49 4.92 -10.28
CA PHE A 173 7.39 4.01 -10.64
C PHE A 173 7.13 2.88 -9.65
N ASP A 174 7.94 2.75 -8.61
CA ASP A 174 7.83 1.72 -7.57
C ASP A 174 6.53 1.83 -6.73
#